data_AF-A0A7K0CHY1-F1
#
_entry.id   AF-A0A7K0CHY1-F1
#
_cell.length_a   1.000
_cell.length_b   1.000
_cell.length_c   1.000
_cell.angle_alpha   90.00
_cell.angle_beta   90.00
_cell.angle_gamma   90.00
#
_symmetry.space_group_name_H-M   'P 1'
#
loop_
_entity.id
_entity.type
_entity.pdbx_description
1 polymer ?
#
loop_
_entity_poly.entity_id
_entity_poly.type
_entity_poly.pdbx_seq_one_letter_code
_entity_poly.pdbx_strand_id
1 'polypeptide(L)'
;MTVVELSSTARKELDERVESEIDKAELRRADNPFFGTARSVETVTPQAGLAVAQWWRTMTKSFMFTTLAGLGVTARALAARDAAPSRDLLSAFQTVYRVIGDDLDNAAPEFREVAPTGPAGIHYVWWEDTILGPLLEHVDAEGQQAAQVIPPAIGELLDNMDRLAVEPLGAAVQLRVVETIALDIAVGFRRMYGKVLADGEKVFSENEQFAWIDSHIKAETSHAAQVSDDETGMTTLVATEAEAAEFANLVAEYSRHWSAALTCFATALDA
;
A
#
# COMPACT_ATOMS: atom_id res chain seq x y z
N MET A 1 35.21 -9.91 -1.98
CA MET A 1 34.73 -11.00 -1.10
C MET A 1 33.60 -11.68 -1.86
N THR A 2 33.59 -13.00 -1.97
CA THR A 2 32.47 -13.73 -2.59
C THR A 2 31.23 -13.50 -1.71
N VAL A 3 30.22 -12.82 -2.25
CA VAL A 3 28.91 -12.69 -1.59
C VAL A 3 28.33 -14.09 -1.53
N VAL A 4 28.24 -14.66 -0.32
CA VAL A 4 27.55 -15.93 -0.10
C VAL A 4 26.07 -15.60 -0.09
N GLU A 5 25.34 -16.08 -1.09
CA GLU A 5 23.89 -15.95 -1.15
C GLU A 5 23.24 -16.60 0.08
N LEU A 6 22.16 -15.99 0.55
CA LEU A 6 21.34 -16.52 1.63
C LEU A 6 20.89 -17.96 1.30
N SER A 7 21.12 -18.90 2.23
CA SER A 7 20.61 -20.26 2.08
C SER A 7 19.07 -20.27 2.06
N SER A 8 18.47 -21.31 1.47
CA SER A 8 17.02 -21.49 1.46
C SER A 8 16.42 -21.55 2.87
N THR A 9 17.12 -22.18 3.82
CA THR A 9 16.72 -22.22 5.23
C THR A 9 16.71 -20.82 5.84
N ALA A 10 17.78 -20.05 5.67
CA ALA A 10 17.86 -18.68 6.18
C ALA A 10 16.79 -17.76 5.54
N ARG A 11 16.42 -18.00 4.29
CA ARG A 11 15.36 -17.26 3.59
C ARG A 11 14.00 -17.55 4.21
N LYS A 12 13.68 -18.83 4.43
CA LYS A 12 12.45 -19.23 5.12
C LYS A 12 12.35 -18.64 6.53
N GLU A 13 13.45 -18.67 7.29
CA GLU A 13 13.51 -18.05 8.62
C GLU A 13 13.28 -16.53 8.57
N LEU A 14 13.80 -15.86 7.53
CA LEU A 14 13.53 -14.43 7.29
C LEU A 14 12.04 -14.20 6.96
N ASP A 15 11.43 -15.02 6.10
CA ASP A 15 10.01 -14.90 5.77
C ASP A 15 9.13 -15.07 7.02
N GLU A 16 9.39 -16.10 7.83
CA GLU A 16 8.68 -16.32 9.10
C GLU A 16 8.85 -15.14 10.07
N ARG A 17 10.06 -14.56 10.13
CA ARG A 17 10.32 -13.38 10.95
C ARG A 17 9.56 -12.16 10.44
N VAL A 18 9.57 -11.91 9.13
CA VAL A 18 8.85 -10.80 8.48
C VAL A 18 7.36 -10.91 8.75
N GLU A 19 6.77 -12.10 8.59
CA GLU A 19 5.36 -12.34 8.91
C GLU A 19 5.08 -12.07 10.40
N SER A 20 5.96 -12.51 11.29
CA SER A 20 5.82 -12.25 12.72
C SER A 20 5.84 -10.74 13.06
N GLU A 21 6.67 -9.94 12.38
CA GLU A 21 6.71 -8.49 12.60
C GLU A 21 5.46 -7.78 12.06
N ILE A 22 4.91 -8.23 10.93
CA ILE A 22 3.64 -7.71 10.38
C ILE A 22 2.47 -8.05 11.32
N ASP A 23 2.43 -9.29 11.84
CA ASP A 23 1.41 -9.73 12.80
C ASP A 23 1.49 -8.94 14.12
N LYS A 24 2.69 -8.72 14.67
CA LYS A 24 2.89 -7.90 15.88
C LYS A 24 2.44 -6.46 15.72
N ALA A 25 2.48 -5.93 14.50
CA ALA A 25 2.01 -4.59 14.20
C ALA A 25 0.48 -4.51 14.06
N GLU A 26 -0.24 -5.63 14.17
CA GLU A 26 -1.71 -5.69 14.05
C GLU A 26 -2.18 -5.13 12.70
N LEU A 27 -1.46 -5.44 11.62
CA LEU A 27 -1.74 -4.94 10.29
C LEU A 27 -2.77 -5.75 9.51
N ARG A 28 -3.07 -6.96 9.96
CA ARG A 28 -4.03 -7.84 9.29
C ARG A 28 -5.46 -7.48 9.66
N ARG A 29 -6.40 -7.88 8.80
CA ARG A 29 -7.84 -7.60 8.92
C ARG A 29 -8.46 -7.77 10.30
N ALA A 30 -8.05 -8.81 11.03
CA ALA A 30 -8.69 -9.18 12.29
C ALA A 30 -8.32 -8.23 13.44
N ASP A 31 -7.18 -7.55 13.32
CA ASP A 31 -6.50 -6.94 14.45
C ASP A 31 -6.47 -5.41 14.32
N ASN A 32 -6.33 -4.86 13.11
CA ASN A 32 -6.28 -3.41 12.94
C ASN A 32 -7.65 -2.74 13.21
N PRO A 33 -7.72 -1.68 14.04
CA PRO A 33 -8.98 -0.99 14.37
C PRO A 33 -9.76 -0.50 13.15
N PHE A 34 -9.09 -0.04 12.08
CA PHE A 34 -9.75 0.48 10.89
C PHE A 34 -10.69 -0.55 10.26
N PHE A 35 -10.25 -1.80 10.12
CA PHE A 35 -11.04 -2.83 9.45
C PHE A 35 -12.26 -3.23 10.28
N GLY A 36 -12.11 -3.23 11.62
CA GLY A 36 -13.21 -3.38 12.56
C GLY A 36 -14.24 -2.26 12.42
N THR A 37 -13.79 -1.01 12.53
CA THR A 37 -14.65 0.18 12.45
C THR A 37 -15.33 0.31 11.08
N ALA A 38 -14.61 0.14 9.97
CA ALA A 38 -15.20 0.19 8.63
C ALA A 38 -16.31 -0.87 8.44
N ARG A 39 -16.16 -2.03 9.10
CA ARG A 39 -17.19 -3.08 9.10
C ARG A 39 -18.41 -2.68 9.94
N SER A 40 -18.21 -2.20 11.17
CA SER A 40 -19.28 -1.97 12.15
C SER A 40 -20.01 -0.64 11.99
N VAL A 41 -19.37 0.40 11.45
CA VAL A 41 -19.99 1.72 11.28
C VAL A 41 -21.27 1.61 10.44
N GLU A 42 -22.36 2.25 10.86
CA GLU A 42 -23.64 2.17 10.13
C GLU A 42 -23.71 3.22 9.02
N THR A 43 -23.21 4.42 9.29
CA THR A 43 -23.20 5.58 8.39
C THR A 43 -21.90 6.36 8.57
N VAL A 44 -21.36 6.91 7.48
CA VAL A 44 -20.15 7.75 7.50
C VAL A 44 -20.54 9.15 7.02
N THR A 45 -20.03 10.20 7.67
CA THR A 45 -20.26 11.58 7.24
C THR A 45 -19.38 11.92 6.02
N PRO A 46 -19.78 12.86 5.14
CA PRO A 46 -18.93 13.29 4.03
C PRO A 46 -17.59 13.86 4.52
N GLN A 47 -17.57 14.52 5.68
CA GLN A 47 -16.35 15.06 6.29
C GLN A 47 -15.36 13.96 6.69
N ALA A 48 -15.83 12.92 7.39
CA ALA A 48 -15.00 11.78 7.77
C ALA A 48 -14.51 11.02 6.55
N GLY A 49 -15.39 10.79 5.56
CA GLY A 49 -15.02 10.21 4.28
C GLY A 49 -13.96 11.03 3.54
N LEU A 50 -14.10 12.35 3.50
CA LEU A 50 -13.16 13.25 2.83
C LEU A 50 -11.79 13.24 3.51
N ALA A 51 -11.73 13.25 4.84
CA ALA A 51 -10.48 13.17 5.59
C ALA A 51 -9.70 11.90 5.22
N VAL A 52 -10.35 10.73 5.33
CA VAL A 52 -9.73 9.45 4.96
C VAL A 52 -9.31 9.44 3.49
N ALA A 53 -10.15 9.94 2.59
CA ALA A 53 -9.84 9.99 1.16
C ALA A 53 -8.60 10.85 0.85
N GLN A 54 -8.44 11.98 1.53
CA GLN A 54 -7.30 12.89 1.31
C GLN A 54 -6.01 12.31 1.88
N TRP A 55 -6.09 11.71 3.07
CA TRP A 55 -4.94 11.07 3.70
C TRP A 55 -4.48 9.86 2.88
N TRP A 56 -5.41 9.02 2.43
CA TRP A 56 -5.10 7.90 1.55
C TRP A 56 -4.45 8.37 0.26
N ARG A 57 -5.02 9.35 -0.44
CA ARG A 57 -4.41 9.92 -1.65
C ARG A 57 -2.97 10.34 -1.42
N THR A 58 -2.69 10.98 -0.28
CA THR A 58 -1.34 11.44 0.07
C THR A 58 -0.39 10.26 0.31
N MET A 59 -0.84 9.26 1.07
CA MET A 59 -0.08 8.03 1.33
C MET A 59 0.22 7.25 0.05
N THR A 60 -0.77 7.02 -0.81
CA THR A 60 -0.61 6.25 -2.06
C THR A 60 0.27 6.98 -3.06
N LYS A 61 0.13 8.32 -3.17
CA LYS A 61 1.03 9.13 -3.98
C LYS A 61 2.47 9.02 -3.48
N SER A 62 2.69 9.12 -2.17
CA SER A 62 4.01 8.98 -1.57
C SER A 62 4.60 7.61 -1.87
N PHE A 63 3.89 6.54 -1.48
CA PHE A 63 4.26 5.15 -1.73
C PHE A 63 4.72 4.89 -3.18
N MET A 64 3.95 5.35 -4.17
CA MET A 64 4.27 5.17 -5.58
C MET A 64 5.63 5.81 -5.94
N PHE A 65 5.85 7.07 -5.57
CA PHE A 65 7.08 7.80 -5.91
C PHE A 65 8.29 7.35 -5.09
N THR A 66 8.11 7.04 -3.80
CA THR A 66 9.18 6.54 -2.93
C THR A 66 9.60 5.14 -3.31
N THR A 67 8.66 4.27 -3.73
CA THR A 67 8.99 2.93 -4.23
C THR A 67 9.68 3.00 -5.58
N LEU A 68 9.25 3.89 -6.49
CA LEU A 68 9.96 4.11 -7.77
C LEU A 68 11.39 4.63 -7.56
N ALA A 69 11.57 5.57 -6.64
CA ALA A 69 12.90 6.07 -6.27
C ALA A 69 13.77 4.95 -5.66
N GLY A 70 13.20 4.17 -4.74
CA GLY A 70 13.85 3.01 -4.12
C GLY A 70 14.24 1.94 -5.14
N LEU A 71 13.40 1.67 -6.15
CA LEU A 71 13.71 0.74 -7.24
C LEU A 71 14.98 1.18 -7.99
N GLY A 72 15.16 2.49 -8.19
CA GLY A 72 16.38 3.06 -8.76
C GLY A 72 17.61 2.88 -7.85
N VAL A 73 17.44 2.95 -6.53
CA VAL A 73 18.52 2.64 -5.56
C VAL A 73 18.89 1.17 -5.62
N THR A 74 17.90 0.27 -5.57
CA THR A 74 18.09 -1.18 -5.70
C THR A 74 18.82 -1.50 -7.00
N ALA A 75 18.40 -0.92 -8.14
CA ALA A 75 19.05 -1.12 -9.43
C ALA A 75 20.54 -0.72 -9.42
N ARG A 76 20.87 0.43 -8.79
CA ARG A 76 22.27 0.85 -8.64
C ARG A 76 23.06 -0.11 -7.76
N ALA A 77 22.48 -0.58 -6.66
CA ALA A 77 23.12 -1.55 -5.77
C ALA A 77 23.40 -2.88 -6.51
N LEU A 78 22.44 -3.37 -7.30
CA LEU A 78 22.60 -4.58 -8.11
C LEU A 78 23.67 -4.41 -9.20
N ALA A 79 23.68 -3.26 -9.89
CA ALA A 79 24.66 -2.97 -10.93
C ALA A 79 26.09 -2.85 -10.39
N ALA A 80 26.26 -2.50 -9.12
CA ALA A 80 27.56 -2.38 -8.46
C ALA A 80 28.14 -3.72 -7.97
N ARG A 81 27.39 -4.83 -8.06
CA ARG A 81 27.86 -6.15 -7.60
C ARG A 81 28.89 -6.75 -8.57
N ASP A 82 29.93 -7.39 -8.01
CA ASP A 82 30.99 -8.05 -8.79
C ASP A 82 30.46 -9.25 -9.62
N ALA A 83 29.43 -9.92 -9.12
CA ALA A 83 28.79 -11.06 -9.77
C ALA A 83 27.45 -10.65 -10.39
N ALA A 84 27.12 -11.25 -11.55
CA ALA A 84 25.82 -11.06 -12.17
C ALA A 84 24.69 -11.52 -11.22
N PRO A 85 23.57 -10.77 -11.11
CA PRO A 85 22.45 -11.20 -10.28
C PRO A 85 21.87 -12.55 -10.74
N SER A 86 21.42 -13.36 -9.79
CA SER A 86 20.74 -14.62 -10.07
C SER A 86 19.40 -14.40 -10.77
N ARG A 87 18.87 -15.45 -11.42
CA ARG A 87 17.56 -15.37 -12.10
C ARG A 87 16.43 -15.05 -11.12
N ASP A 88 16.48 -15.62 -9.93
CA ASP A 88 15.46 -15.42 -8.90
C ASP A 88 15.45 -13.96 -8.42
N LEU A 89 16.64 -13.38 -8.23
CA LEU A 89 16.79 -11.98 -7.89
C LEU A 89 16.27 -11.06 -9.01
N LEU A 90 16.58 -11.37 -10.27
CA LEU A 90 16.06 -10.63 -11.42
C LEU A 90 14.53 -10.76 -11.55
N SER A 91 13.98 -11.94 -11.21
CA SER A 91 12.53 -12.19 -11.16
C SER A 91 11.87 -11.32 -10.11
N ALA A 92 12.41 -11.30 -8.88
CA ALA A 92 11.91 -10.43 -7.80
C ALA A 92 11.98 -8.95 -8.17
N PHE A 93 13.09 -8.50 -8.76
CA PHE A 93 13.23 -7.12 -9.26
C PHE A 93 12.20 -6.80 -10.35
N GLN A 94 11.93 -7.75 -11.26
CA GLN A 94 10.89 -7.59 -12.28
C GLN A 94 9.49 -7.48 -11.66
N THR A 95 9.19 -8.21 -10.59
CA THR A 95 7.93 -8.10 -9.84
C THR A 95 7.77 -6.69 -9.27
N VAL A 96 8.79 -6.14 -8.61
CA VAL A 96 8.78 -4.76 -8.09
C VAL A 96 8.45 -3.76 -9.20
N TYR A 97 9.09 -3.91 -10.36
CA TYR A 97 8.83 -3.05 -11.52
C TYR A 97 7.40 -3.19 -12.04
N ARG A 98 6.83 -4.40 -12.08
CA ARG A 98 5.46 -4.62 -12.57
C ARG A 98 4.43 -3.98 -11.65
N VAL A 99 4.54 -4.18 -10.33
CA VAL A 99 3.60 -3.59 -9.37
C VAL A 99 3.56 -2.06 -9.48
N ILE A 100 4.73 -1.41 -9.54
CA ILE A 100 4.78 0.05 -9.73
C ILE A 100 4.35 0.47 -11.15
N GLY A 101 4.57 -0.39 -12.14
CA GLY A 101 4.01 -0.22 -13.47
C GLY A 101 2.48 -0.26 -13.47
N ASP A 102 1.87 -1.10 -12.64
CA ASP A 102 0.42 -1.17 -12.48
C ASP A 102 -0.14 0.12 -11.87
N ASP A 103 0.51 0.66 -10.83
CA ASP A 103 0.12 1.94 -10.24
C ASP A 103 0.14 3.13 -11.22
N LEU A 104 0.99 3.06 -12.26
CA LEU A 104 1.20 4.11 -13.25
C LEU A 104 0.38 3.93 -14.54
N ASP A 105 0.23 2.69 -15.01
CA ASP A 105 -0.28 2.38 -16.35
C ASP A 105 -1.30 1.23 -16.36
N ASN A 106 -1.74 0.75 -15.18
CA ASN A 106 -2.81 -0.24 -15.04
C ASN A 106 -2.54 -1.50 -15.88
N ALA A 107 -1.33 -2.08 -15.79
CA ALA A 107 -0.92 -3.16 -16.68
C ALA A 107 -1.56 -4.52 -16.33
N ALA A 108 -1.99 -4.73 -15.08
CA ALA A 108 -2.81 -5.86 -14.69
C ALA A 108 -4.17 -5.83 -15.40
N PRO A 109 -4.68 -6.99 -15.89
CA PRO A 109 -5.95 -7.06 -16.61
C PRO A 109 -7.13 -6.44 -15.85
N GLU A 110 -7.18 -6.67 -14.54
CA GLU A 110 -8.22 -6.17 -13.64
C GLU A 110 -8.32 -4.64 -13.63
N PHE A 111 -7.18 -3.94 -13.71
CA PHE A 111 -7.14 -2.48 -13.79
C PHE A 111 -7.38 -2.01 -15.21
N ARG A 112 -6.71 -2.60 -16.21
CA ARG A 112 -6.82 -2.19 -17.62
C ARG A 112 -8.25 -2.18 -18.16
N GLU A 113 -9.10 -3.09 -17.68
CA GLU A 113 -10.49 -3.21 -18.10
C GLU A 113 -11.36 -1.99 -17.74
N VAL A 114 -11.01 -1.27 -16.67
CA VAL A 114 -11.89 -0.24 -16.08
C VAL A 114 -11.21 1.10 -15.80
N ALA A 115 -9.87 1.14 -15.75
CA ALA A 115 -9.13 2.35 -15.45
C ALA A 115 -9.25 3.38 -16.59
N PRO A 116 -9.31 4.69 -16.28
CA PRO A 116 -9.17 5.73 -17.27
C PRO A 116 -7.86 5.60 -18.06
N THR A 117 -7.89 5.90 -19.35
CA THR A 117 -6.67 5.84 -20.17
C THR A 117 -5.74 7.03 -19.90
N GLY A 118 -4.43 6.81 -19.95
CA GLY A 118 -3.43 7.86 -19.79
C GLY A 118 -3.29 8.35 -18.35
N PRO A 119 -2.84 9.60 -18.11
CA PRO A 119 -2.52 10.07 -16.77
C PRO A 119 -3.68 10.04 -15.74
N ALA A 120 -4.92 10.07 -16.21
CA ALA A 120 -6.10 9.94 -15.34
C ALA A 120 -6.23 8.54 -14.71
N GLY A 121 -5.59 7.53 -15.31
CA GLY A 121 -5.57 6.17 -14.77
C GLY A 121 -4.52 5.94 -13.69
N ILE A 122 -3.60 6.88 -13.45
CA ILE A 122 -2.62 6.74 -12.37
C ILE A 122 -3.37 6.62 -11.04
N HIS A 123 -3.05 5.62 -10.22
CA HIS A 123 -3.90 5.19 -9.12
C HIS A 123 -4.35 6.32 -8.18
N TYR A 124 -3.43 7.19 -7.74
CA TYR A 124 -3.80 8.29 -6.84
C TYR A 124 -4.63 9.38 -7.54
N VAL A 125 -4.52 9.55 -8.87
CA VAL A 125 -5.31 10.49 -9.67
C VAL A 125 -6.70 9.90 -9.92
N TRP A 126 -6.77 8.62 -10.28
CA TRP A 126 -8.04 7.93 -10.44
C TRP A 126 -8.85 7.95 -9.13
N TRP A 127 -8.18 7.79 -7.97
CA TRP A 127 -8.78 7.99 -6.66
C TRP A 127 -9.28 9.42 -6.42
N GLU A 128 -8.53 10.44 -6.86
CA GLU A 128 -8.96 11.84 -6.78
C GLU A 128 -10.29 12.05 -7.51
N ASP A 129 -10.41 11.52 -8.72
CA ASP A 129 -11.59 11.72 -9.56
C ASP A 129 -12.81 10.93 -9.06
N THR A 130 -12.60 9.69 -8.59
CA THR A 130 -13.71 8.77 -8.27
C THR A 130 -14.18 8.79 -6.83
N ILE A 131 -13.30 9.19 -5.90
CA ILE A 131 -13.62 9.21 -4.46
C ILE A 131 -13.57 10.62 -3.90
N LEU A 132 -12.47 11.36 -4.10
CA LEU A 132 -12.34 12.70 -3.53
C LEU A 132 -13.31 13.70 -4.15
N GLY A 133 -13.40 13.74 -5.48
CA GLY A 133 -14.28 14.65 -6.22
C GLY A 133 -15.73 14.64 -5.70
N PRO A 134 -16.41 13.48 -5.66
CA PRO A 134 -17.76 13.38 -5.13
C PRO A 134 -17.91 13.87 -3.68
N LEU A 135 -16.93 13.62 -2.81
CA LEU A 135 -16.99 14.07 -1.41
C LEU A 135 -16.86 15.60 -1.28
N LEU A 136 -16.04 16.23 -2.12
CA LEU A 136 -15.82 17.68 -2.11
C LEU A 136 -17.11 18.46 -2.42
N GLU A 137 -18.04 17.89 -3.18
CA GLU A 137 -19.34 18.51 -3.49
C GLU A 137 -20.26 18.62 -2.27
N HIS A 138 -20.00 17.82 -1.22
CA HIS A 138 -20.83 17.72 -0.03
C HIS A 138 -20.17 18.25 1.26
N VAL A 139 -18.96 18.80 1.15
CA VAL A 139 -18.22 19.35 2.29
C VAL A 139 -17.89 20.81 2.02
N ASP A 140 -18.17 21.68 2.99
CA ASP A 140 -17.88 23.10 2.89
C ASP A 140 -16.37 23.41 2.92
N ALA A 141 -15.99 24.66 2.63
CA ALA A 141 -14.59 25.04 2.53
C ALA A 141 -13.80 24.84 3.84
N GLU A 142 -14.45 24.96 5.00
CA GLU A 142 -13.82 24.73 6.31
C GLU A 142 -13.54 23.24 6.52
N GLY A 143 -14.52 22.38 6.25
CA GLY A 143 -14.33 20.92 6.31
C GLY A 143 -13.31 20.42 5.28
N GLN A 144 -13.27 21.02 4.09
CA GLN A 144 -12.25 20.71 3.08
C GLN A 144 -10.83 21.05 3.55
N GLN A 145 -10.66 22.20 4.23
CA GLN A 145 -9.38 22.60 4.82
C GLN A 145 -9.00 21.69 5.99
N ALA A 146 -9.96 21.30 6.84
CA ALA A 146 -9.71 20.39 7.95
C ALA A 146 -9.25 19.00 7.46
N ALA A 147 -9.83 18.49 6.38
CA ALA A 147 -9.45 17.21 5.78
C ALA A 147 -8.01 17.20 5.21
N GLN A 148 -7.45 18.37 4.87
CA GLN A 148 -6.07 18.49 4.38
C GLN A 148 -5.03 18.41 5.51
N VAL A 149 -5.45 18.51 6.77
CA VAL A 149 -4.54 18.41 7.91
C VAL A 149 -4.14 16.95 8.10
N ILE A 150 -2.86 16.66 7.87
CA ILE A 150 -2.30 15.31 8.01
C ILE A 150 -2.09 14.97 9.49
N PRO A 151 -2.68 13.88 10.01
CA PRO A 151 -2.42 13.40 11.36
C PRO A 151 -0.94 13.05 11.56
N PRO A 152 -0.37 13.26 12.77
CA PRO A 152 1.05 12.99 13.04
C PRO A 152 1.50 11.58 12.65
N ALA A 153 0.70 10.54 12.95
CA ALA A 153 1.05 9.16 12.61
C ALA A 153 1.13 8.91 11.09
N ILE A 154 0.32 9.62 10.29
CA ILE A 154 0.41 9.57 8.83
C ILE A 154 1.66 10.32 8.37
N GLY A 155 1.98 11.46 8.98
CA GLY A 155 3.24 12.17 8.75
C GLY A 155 4.47 11.30 8.98
N GLU A 156 4.50 10.55 10.10
CA GLU A 156 5.60 9.62 10.41
C GLU A 156 5.73 8.48 9.38
N LEU A 157 4.60 7.98 8.85
CA LEU A 157 4.62 7.00 7.77
C LEU A 157 5.23 7.59 6.49
N LEU A 158 4.85 8.81 6.12
CA LEU A 158 5.40 9.51 4.95
C LEU A 158 6.90 9.74 5.11
N ASP A 159 7.36 10.20 6.28
CA ASP A 159 8.77 10.36 6.59
C ASP A 159 9.55 9.03 6.52
N ASN A 160 8.92 7.93 6.95
CA ASN A 160 9.52 6.60 6.83
C ASN A 160 9.59 6.12 5.37
N MET A 161 8.57 6.37 4.54
CA MET A 161 8.61 6.11 3.10
C MET A 161 9.75 6.86 2.41
N ASP A 162 9.96 8.13 2.75
CA ASP A 162 11.06 8.94 2.22
C ASP A 162 12.44 8.41 2.62
N ARG A 163 12.59 7.92 3.86
CA ARG A 163 13.81 7.21 4.27
C ARG A 163 14.01 5.93 3.47
N LEU A 164 12.98 5.09 3.34
CA LEU A 164 13.04 3.87 2.55
C LEU A 164 13.35 4.14 1.07
N ALA A 165 12.96 5.29 0.52
CA ALA A 165 13.25 5.67 -0.86
C ALA A 165 14.75 5.76 -1.19
N VAL A 166 15.61 5.91 -0.19
CA VAL A 166 17.08 5.95 -0.36
C VAL A 166 17.79 4.68 0.12
N GLU A 167 17.06 3.74 0.72
CA GLU A 167 17.61 2.47 1.20
C GLU A 167 17.68 1.41 0.08
N PRO A 168 18.77 0.62 -0.03
CA PRO A 168 18.90 -0.42 -1.06
C PRO A 168 17.78 -1.47 -1.06
N LEU A 169 17.24 -1.77 0.12
CA LEU A 169 16.14 -2.72 0.32
C LEU A 169 14.78 -2.03 0.46
N GLY A 170 14.72 -0.70 0.40
CA GLY A 170 13.52 0.04 0.80
C GLY A 170 12.32 -0.16 -0.11
N ALA A 171 12.52 -0.32 -1.42
CA ALA A 171 11.42 -0.68 -2.34
C ALA A 171 10.85 -2.07 -2.03
N ALA A 172 11.72 -3.02 -1.70
CA ALA A 172 11.33 -4.38 -1.35
C ALA A 172 10.55 -4.42 -0.02
N VAL A 173 10.98 -3.63 0.97
CA VAL A 173 10.25 -3.46 2.25
C VAL A 173 8.89 -2.82 2.01
N GLN A 174 8.83 -1.74 1.22
CA GLN A 174 7.58 -1.02 0.95
C GLN A 174 6.53 -1.95 0.33
N LEU A 175 6.91 -2.68 -0.72
CA LEU A 175 6.01 -3.65 -1.36
C LEU A 175 5.66 -4.79 -0.43
N ARG A 176 6.63 -5.36 0.28
CA ARG A 176 6.37 -6.52 1.15
C ARG A 176 5.25 -6.27 2.14
N VAL A 177 5.24 -5.09 2.75
CA VAL A 177 4.22 -4.71 3.73
C VAL A 177 2.91 -4.32 3.05
N VAL A 178 2.94 -3.48 2.00
CA VAL A 178 1.72 -2.99 1.34
C VAL A 178 0.93 -4.11 0.67
N GLU A 179 1.61 -5.03 -0.02
CA GLU A 179 0.97 -6.21 -0.65
C GLU A 179 0.25 -7.10 0.39
N THR A 180 0.70 -7.09 1.65
CA THR A 180 0.04 -7.88 2.72
C THR A 180 -1.30 -7.28 3.15
N ILE A 181 -1.50 -5.98 2.97
CA ILE A 181 -2.65 -5.24 3.49
C ILE A 181 -3.52 -4.62 2.39
N ALA A 182 -3.10 -4.67 1.13
CA ALA A 182 -3.78 -4.04 -0.01
C ALA A 182 -5.25 -4.50 -0.14
N LEU A 183 -5.49 -5.82 -0.10
CA LEU A 183 -6.84 -6.39 -0.14
C LEU A 183 -7.71 -5.91 1.02
N ASP A 184 -7.16 -5.92 2.24
CA ASP A 184 -7.90 -5.56 3.43
C ASP A 184 -8.27 -4.07 3.45
N ILE A 185 -7.35 -3.21 2.99
CA ILE A 185 -7.60 -1.78 2.78
C ILE A 185 -8.69 -1.56 1.74
N ALA A 186 -8.61 -2.20 0.57
CA ALA A 186 -9.62 -2.06 -0.47
C ALA A 186 -11.01 -2.50 0.02
N VAL A 187 -11.09 -3.63 0.74
CA VAL A 187 -12.34 -4.09 1.37
C VAL A 187 -12.83 -3.12 2.44
N GLY A 188 -11.93 -2.54 3.25
CA GLY A 188 -12.23 -1.50 4.23
C GLY A 188 -12.86 -0.27 3.59
N PHE A 189 -12.23 0.25 2.54
CA PHE A 189 -12.75 1.36 1.73
C PHE A 189 -14.11 1.04 1.13
N ARG A 190 -14.28 -0.15 0.54
CA ARG A 190 -15.56 -0.54 -0.05
C ARG A 190 -16.71 -0.49 0.97
N ARG A 191 -16.43 -0.90 2.20
CA ARG A 191 -17.39 -0.92 3.31
C ARG A 191 -17.72 0.47 3.80
N MET A 192 -16.73 1.34 4.01
CA MET A 192 -16.98 2.68 4.53
C MET A 192 -17.60 3.61 3.48
N TYR A 193 -17.07 3.64 2.25
CA TYR A 193 -17.55 4.54 1.20
C TYR A 193 -18.96 4.15 0.73
N GLY A 194 -19.31 2.86 0.78
CA GLY A 194 -20.68 2.39 0.55
C GLY A 194 -21.72 2.86 1.57
N LYS A 195 -21.28 3.51 2.66
CA LYS A 195 -22.09 4.00 3.79
C LYS A 195 -21.97 5.52 4.00
N VAL A 196 -21.31 6.26 3.09
CA VAL A 196 -21.24 7.71 3.20
C VAL A 196 -22.58 8.33 2.82
N LEU A 197 -23.18 9.09 3.74
CA LEU A 197 -24.46 9.74 3.54
C LEU A 197 -24.34 11.26 3.65
N ALA A 198 -24.86 12.00 2.67
CA ALA A 198 -25.09 13.44 2.73
C ALA A 198 -26.61 13.69 2.76
N ASP A 199 -27.09 14.39 3.79
CA ASP A 199 -28.54 14.66 3.98
C ASP A 199 -29.44 13.40 3.91
N GLY A 200 -28.90 12.25 4.32
CA GLY A 200 -29.60 10.96 4.31
C GLY A 200 -29.53 10.19 2.97
N GLU A 201 -28.93 10.77 1.94
CA GLU A 201 -28.72 10.14 0.63
C GLU A 201 -27.28 9.65 0.47
N LYS A 202 -27.08 8.58 -0.30
CA LYS A 202 -25.72 8.06 -0.55
C LYS A 202 -24.95 9.00 -1.46
N VAL A 203 -23.76 9.41 -1.03
CA VAL A 203 -22.81 10.16 -1.88
C VAL A 203 -22.36 9.31 -3.07
N PHE A 204 -22.08 8.02 -2.81
CA PHE A 204 -21.65 7.07 -3.83
C PHE A 204 -22.82 6.15 -4.22
N SER A 205 -23.45 6.45 -5.36
CA SER A 205 -24.63 5.74 -5.84
C SER A 205 -24.38 4.95 -7.13
N GLU A 206 -23.27 5.23 -7.82
CA GLU A 206 -22.91 4.60 -9.08
C GLU A 206 -21.77 3.60 -8.90
N ASN A 207 -21.83 2.48 -9.63
CA ASN A 207 -20.78 1.45 -9.55
C ASN A 207 -19.43 1.94 -10.05
N GLU A 208 -19.43 2.87 -11.02
CA GLU A 208 -18.20 3.42 -11.62
C GLU A 208 -17.35 4.18 -10.60
N GLN A 209 -17.97 4.79 -9.58
CA GLN A 209 -17.28 5.46 -8.48
C GLN A 209 -16.49 4.48 -7.60
N PHE A 210 -16.86 3.21 -7.59
CA PHE A 210 -16.14 2.15 -6.88
C PHE A 210 -15.15 1.39 -7.76
N ALA A 211 -15.00 1.74 -9.04
CA ALA A 211 -14.20 0.95 -9.99
C ALA A 211 -12.72 0.81 -9.55
N TRP A 212 -12.13 1.85 -8.96
CA TRP A 212 -10.79 1.76 -8.37
C TRP A 212 -10.74 0.70 -7.26
N ILE A 213 -11.70 0.76 -6.33
CA ILE A 213 -11.74 -0.14 -5.16
C ILE A 213 -12.04 -1.59 -5.59
N ASP A 214 -13.04 -1.77 -6.44
CA ASP A 214 -13.50 -3.09 -6.86
C ASP A 214 -12.46 -3.79 -7.76
N SER A 215 -11.70 -3.04 -8.58
CA SER A 215 -10.58 -3.60 -9.35
C SER A 215 -9.41 -4.03 -8.46
N HIS A 216 -9.08 -3.28 -7.40
CA HIS A 216 -8.08 -3.71 -6.41
C HIS A 216 -8.52 -4.97 -5.67
N ILE A 217 -9.79 -5.07 -5.27
CA ILE A 217 -10.31 -6.30 -4.64
C ILE A 217 -10.19 -7.48 -5.62
N LYS A 218 -10.53 -7.28 -6.90
CA LYS A 218 -10.43 -8.32 -7.94
C LYS A 218 -8.97 -8.73 -8.16
N ALA A 219 -8.08 -7.76 -8.37
CA ALA A 219 -6.65 -7.97 -8.58
C ALA A 219 -6.03 -8.74 -7.42
N GLU A 220 -6.27 -8.30 -6.18
CA GLU A 220 -5.67 -8.96 -5.01
C GLU A 220 -6.26 -10.34 -4.72
N THR A 221 -7.53 -10.57 -5.06
CA THR A 221 -8.13 -11.91 -4.96
C THR A 221 -7.54 -12.86 -6.02
N SER A 222 -7.20 -12.36 -7.21
CA SER A 222 -6.46 -13.10 -8.24
C SER A 222 -4.98 -13.29 -7.89
N HIS A 223 -4.33 -12.27 -7.29
CA HIS A 223 -2.91 -12.24 -6.93
C HIS A 223 -2.57 -13.05 -5.68
N ALA A 224 -3.48 -13.20 -4.72
CA ALA A 224 -3.29 -14.08 -3.57
C ALA A 224 -3.01 -15.54 -3.99
N ALA A 225 -3.44 -15.95 -5.19
CA ALA A 225 -3.10 -17.25 -5.77
C ALA A 225 -1.71 -17.31 -6.44
N GLN A 226 -1.03 -16.18 -6.66
CA GLN A 226 0.27 -16.08 -7.36
C GLN A 226 1.42 -15.59 -6.47
N VAL A 227 1.14 -14.75 -5.46
CA VAL A 227 2.13 -14.20 -4.52
C VAL A 227 2.29 -15.07 -3.26
N SER A 228 1.33 -15.96 -3.00
CA SER A 228 1.43 -17.00 -1.97
C SER A 228 2.29 -18.20 -2.37
N ASP A 229 2.69 -18.32 -3.65
CA ASP A 229 3.57 -19.40 -4.11
C ASP A 229 5.04 -18.93 -4.06
N ASP A 230 5.78 -19.56 -3.15
CA ASP A 230 7.21 -19.61 -2.77
C ASP A 230 8.34 -19.09 -3.71
N GLU A 231 8.10 -18.57 -4.92
CA GLU A 231 9.15 -18.26 -5.90
C GLU A 231 9.38 -16.76 -6.20
N THR A 232 8.57 -15.82 -5.68
CA THR A 232 8.68 -14.38 -6.04
C THR A 232 8.63 -13.37 -4.88
N GLY A 233 8.73 -13.82 -3.63
CA GLY A 233 8.68 -12.96 -2.45
C GLY A 233 9.79 -11.90 -2.39
N MET A 234 9.48 -10.72 -1.83
CA MET A 234 10.41 -9.58 -1.73
C MET A 234 11.69 -9.87 -0.93
N THR A 235 11.65 -10.87 -0.05
CA THR A 235 12.84 -11.34 0.67
C THR A 235 13.90 -11.91 -0.28
N THR A 236 13.55 -12.34 -1.49
CA THR A 236 14.47 -12.77 -2.56
C THR A 236 15.50 -11.70 -2.97
N LEU A 237 15.20 -10.42 -2.72
CA LEU A 237 16.15 -9.32 -2.93
C LEU A 237 17.25 -9.24 -1.86
N VAL A 238 17.08 -9.95 -0.75
CA VAL A 238 18.07 -10.08 0.33
C VAL A 238 19.09 -11.15 -0.03
N ALA A 239 20.36 -10.75 -0.06
CA ALA A 239 21.49 -11.60 -0.43
C ALA A 239 22.32 -12.07 0.78
N THR A 240 22.37 -11.31 1.88
CA THR A 240 23.24 -11.62 3.04
C THR A 240 22.50 -11.65 4.37
N GLU A 241 23.07 -12.32 5.38
CA GLU A 241 22.49 -12.35 6.73
C GLU A 241 22.37 -10.96 7.37
N ALA A 242 23.32 -10.06 7.07
CA ALA A 242 23.27 -8.68 7.53
C ALA A 242 22.09 -7.94 6.90
N GLU A 243 21.91 -8.08 5.58
CA GLU A 243 20.75 -7.54 4.86
C GLU A 243 19.44 -8.18 5.37
N ALA A 244 19.43 -9.45 5.78
CA ALA A 244 18.25 -10.12 6.33
C ALA A 244 17.83 -9.51 7.68
N ALA A 245 18.79 -9.25 8.56
CA ALA A 245 18.52 -8.58 9.84
C ALA A 245 18.02 -7.14 9.62
N GLU A 246 18.62 -6.42 8.68
CA GLU A 246 18.22 -5.07 8.30
C GLU A 246 16.80 -5.06 7.69
N PHE A 247 16.52 -5.94 6.73
CA PHE A 247 15.21 -6.08 6.10
C PHE A 247 14.11 -6.30 7.14
N ALA A 248 14.31 -7.23 8.07
CA ALA A 248 13.36 -7.49 9.14
C ALA A 248 13.14 -6.27 10.06
N ASN A 249 14.20 -5.50 10.36
CA ASN A 249 14.08 -4.29 11.17
C ASN A 249 13.31 -3.18 10.44
N LEU A 250 13.58 -2.98 9.14
CA LEU A 250 12.88 -2.01 8.30
C LEU A 250 11.41 -2.39 8.13
N VAL A 251 11.09 -3.66 7.93
CA VAL A 251 9.71 -4.17 7.92
C VAL A 251 9.02 -3.86 9.25
N ALA A 252 9.65 -4.20 10.39
CA ALA A 252 9.05 -3.96 11.70
C ALA A 252 8.75 -2.48 11.94
N GLU A 253 9.65 -1.58 11.52
CA GLU A 253 9.43 -0.13 11.61
C GLU A 253 8.28 0.34 10.71
N TYR A 254 8.34 -0.02 9.42
CA TYR A 254 7.34 0.41 8.43
C TYR A 254 5.94 -0.13 8.75
N SER A 255 5.85 -1.38 9.23
CA SER A 255 4.59 -1.99 9.63
C SER A 255 3.92 -1.27 10.80
N ARG A 256 4.70 -0.83 11.81
CA ARG A 256 4.15 -0.03 12.91
C ARG A 256 3.59 1.31 12.44
N HIS A 257 4.31 2.00 11.54
CA HIS A 257 3.84 3.27 10.98
C HIS A 257 2.55 3.09 10.17
N TRP A 258 2.45 2.04 9.36
CA TRP A 258 1.21 1.70 8.67
C TRP A 258 0.04 1.45 9.63
N SER A 259 0.28 0.69 10.70
CA SER A 259 -0.77 0.36 11.67
C SER A 259 -1.30 1.61 12.38
N ALA A 260 -0.38 2.52 12.77
CA ALA A 260 -0.73 3.79 13.37
C ALA A 260 -1.49 4.71 12.38
N ALA A 261 -1.07 4.75 11.11
CA ALA A 261 -1.76 5.50 10.07
C ALA A 261 -3.19 4.98 9.82
N LEU A 262 -3.39 3.67 9.74
CA LEU A 262 -4.72 3.07 9.61
C LEU A 262 -5.59 3.35 10.85
N THR A 263 -4.99 3.37 12.04
CA THR A 263 -5.72 3.75 13.27
C THR A 263 -6.26 5.19 13.21
N CYS A 264 -5.61 6.11 12.48
CA CYS A 264 -6.18 7.43 12.22
C CYS A 264 -7.47 7.35 11.39
N PHE A 265 -7.57 6.40 10.45
CA PHE A 265 -8.81 6.20 9.69
C PHE A 265 -9.94 5.74 10.59
N ALA A 266 -9.68 4.78 11.49
CA ALA A 266 -10.67 4.35 12.49
C ALA A 266 -11.15 5.54 13.35
N THR A 267 -10.21 6.35 13.83
CA THR A 267 -10.51 7.53 14.66
C THR A 267 -11.38 8.55 13.91
N ALA A 268 -11.14 8.77 12.61
CA ALA A 268 -11.96 9.67 11.80
C ALA A 268 -13.38 9.15 11.56
N LEU A 269 -13.57 7.83 11.56
CA LEU A 269 -14.88 7.20 11.37
C LEU A 269 -15.72 7.15 12.65
N ASP A 270 -15.08 7.17 13.83
CA ASP A 270 -15.75 7.13 15.14
C ASP A 270 -16.09 8.52 15.71
N ALA A 271 -15.63 9.60 15.06
CA ALA A 271 -15.84 10.99 15.47
C ALA A 271 -17.16 11.59 14.94
#